data_AF-A0A420ISB8-F1
#
_entry.id   AF-A0A420ISB8-F1
#
_cell.length_a   1.000
_cell.length_b   1.000
_cell.length_c   1.000
_cell.angle_alpha   90.00
_cell.angle_beta   90.00
_cell.angle_gamma   90.00
#
_symmetry.space_group_name_H-M   'P 1'
#
loop_
_entity.id
_entity.type
_entity.pdbx_description
1 polymer ?
#
loop_
_entity_poly.entity_id
_entity_poly.type
_entity_poly.pdbx_seq_one_letter_code
_entity_poly.pdbx_strand_id
1 'polypeptide(L)'
;MSQEKTTQYIEKSSSEISSMVQTRMKGSGLPTQLWHLIGLEFWYESTDTKSTVEHLVTRVARATVSYINYDDGDTIQAFQEDFEGWTIEMFEKLPSEARKYFRDFIRAKGVYTGPKRGKISKQLLNLFELDPDNLPKWDEDLLREIEFTCTKSQAYRKQQELLSKDSRSNQKQSQAQTLQFTTSYHAQPSMPNEPIHNSSHSANF
;
A
#
# COMPACT_ATOMS: atom_id res chain seq x y z
N MET A 1 -22.77 28.39 -50.39
CA MET A 1 -22.16 29.19 -49.30
C MET A 1 -22.02 28.26 -48.09
N SER A 2 -20.89 27.58 -47.96
CA SER A 2 -20.59 26.77 -46.77
C SER A 2 -19.95 27.68 -45.73
N GLN A 3 -20.55 27.76 -44.55
CA GLN A 3 -19.95 28.47 -43.42
C GLN A 3 -18.92 27.54 -42.75
N GLU A 4 -17.65 27.94 -42.84
CA GLU A 4 -16.59 27.38 -42.03
C GLU A 4 -16.83 27.77 -40.57
N LYS A 5 -17.06 26.77 -39.73
CA LYS A 5 -17.24 26.94 -38.29
C LYS A 5 -15.84 27.03 -37.66
N THR A 6 -15.26 28.22 -37.66
CA THR A 6 -13.97 28.49 -37.01
C THR A 6 -14.09 28.19 -35.52
N THR A 7 -13.53 27.05 -35.10
CA THR A 7 -13.43 26.70 -33.68
C THR A 7 -12.37 27.62 -33.08
N GLN A 8 -12.83 28.63 -32.35
CA GLN A 8 -11.98 29.56 -31.61
C GLN A 8 -11.33 28.78 -30.46
N TYR A 9 -10.05 28.45 -30.59
CA TYR A 9 -9.24 27.98 -29.48
C TYR A 9 -9.01 29.18 -28.55
N ILE A 10 -9.73 29.21 -27.43
CA ILE A 10 -9.51 30.19 -26.37
C ILE A 10 -8.24 29.73 -25.62
N GLU A 11 -7.14 30.46 -25.81
CA GLU A 11 -5.95 30.32 -24.97
C GLU A 11 -6.34 30.60 -23.51
N LYS A 12 -6.22 29.59 -22.65
CA LYS A 12 -6.49 29.73 -21.22
C LYS A 12 -5.30 30.40 -20.54
N SER A 13 -5.58 31.28 -19.58
CA SER A 13 -4.52 31.90 -18.78
C SER A 13 -3.81 30.87 -17.89
N SER A 14 -2.55 31.14 -17.54
CA SER A 14 -1.76 30.29 -16.62
C SER A 14 -2.48 30.05 -15.28
N SER A 15 -3.23 31.05 -14.79
CA SER A 15 -4.02 30.94 -13.55
C SER A 15 -5.19 29.95 -13.65
N GLU A 16 -5.88 29.93 -14.80
CA GLU A 16 -6.98 29.00 -15.05
C GLU A 16 -6.47 27.57 -15.22
N ILE A 17 -5.35 27.39 -15.92
CA ILE A 17 -4.69 26.08 -16.08
C ILE A 17 -4.31 25.52 -14.70
N SER A 18 -3.69 26.35 -13.85
CA SER A 18 -3.33 25.95 -12.48
C SER A 18 -4.56 25.50 -11.67
N SER A 19 -5.66 26.27 -11.71
CA SER A 19 -6.91 25.91 -11.02
C SER A 19 -7.51 24.59 -11.53
N MET A 20 -7.45 24.36 -12.85
CA MET A 20 -7.92 23.12 -13.46
C MET A 20 -7.08 21.90 -13.05
N VAL A 21 -5.76 22.05 -12.92
CA VAL A 21 -4.89 20.99 -12.41
C VAL A 21 -5.21 20.71 -10.94
N GLN A 22 -5.32 21.74 -10.10
CA GLN A 22 -5.68 21.58 -8.69
C GLN A 22 -7.01 20.83 -8.51
N THR A 23 -8.01 21.19 -9.31
CA THR A 23 -9.32 20.55 -9.28
C THR A 23 -9.22 19.06 -9.65
N ARG A 24 -8.47 18.71 -10.70
CA ARG A 24 -8.30 17.31 -11.13
C ARG A 24 -7.49 16.48 -10.14
N MET A 25 -6.45 17.06 -9.55
CA MET A 25 -5.53 16.32 -8.69
C MET A 25 -6.01 16.22 -7.24
N LYS A 26 -7.11 16.87 -6.89
CA LYS A 26 -7.70 16.82 -5.55
C LYS A 26 -7.97 15.37 -5.14
N GLY A 27 -7.40 14.96 -4.00
CA GLY A 27 -7.56 13.61 -3.45
C GLY A 27 -6.71 12.53 -4.13
N SER A 28 -5.92 12.87 -5.14
CA SER A 28 -5.05 11.89 -5.82
C SER A 28 -3.93 11.35 -4.95
N GLY A 29 -3.40 12.17 -4.04
CA GLY A 29 -2.18 11.87 -3.29
C GLY A 29 -0.89 12.16 -4.07
N LEU A 30 -0.97 12.52 -5.36
CA LEU A 30 0.21 12.92 -6.14
C LEU A 30 0.85 14.16 -5.50
N PRO A 31 2.17 14.15 -5.21
CA PRO A 31 2.86 15.30 -4.62
C PRO A 31 2.58 16.60 -5.37
N THR A 32 2.19 17.64 -4.64
CA THR A 32 1.82 18.95 -5.22
C THR A 32 2.97 19.59 -6.00
N GLN A 33 4.21 19.28 -5.64
CA GLN A 33 5.41 19.73 -6.35
C GLN A 33 5.47 19.17 -7.77
N LEU A 34 4.77 18.08 -8.10
CA LEU A 34 4.73 17.53 -9.46
C LEU A 34 3.61 18.14 -10.30
N TRP A 35 2.68 18.91 -9.72
CA TRP A 35 1.49 19.39 -10.42
C TRP A 35 1.83 20.39 -11.54
N HIS A 36 2.94 21.11 -11.43
CA HIS A 36 3.42 22.01 -12.49
C HIS A 36 3.94 21.28 -13.73
N LEU A 37 4.15 19.96 -13.65
CA LEU A 37 4.55 19.11 -14.78
C LEU A 37 3.35 18.43 -15.46
N ILE A 38 2.12 18.84 -15.13
CA ILE A 38 0.90 18.30 -15.72
C ILE A 38 0.43 19.25 -16.81
N GLY A 39 0.64 18.85 -18.06
CA GLY A 39 0.13 19.54 -19.25
C GLY A 39 -1.27 19.03 -19.59
N LEU A 40 -2.30 19.84 -19.36
CA LEU A 40 -3.69 19.43 -19.56
C LEU A 40 -4.05 19.17 -21.03
N GLU A 41 -3.28 19.75 -21.95
CA GLU A 41 -3.32 19.46 -23.38
C GLU A 41 -2.97 18.00 -23.69
N PHE A 42 -2.17 17.35 -22.85
CA PHE A 42 -1.76 15.95 -23.03
C PHE A 42 -2.70 14.95 -22.33
N TRP A 43 -3.76 15.42 -21.66
CA TRP A 43 -4.57 14.58 -20.76
C TRP A 43 -5.19 13.36 -21.47
N TYR A 44 -5.58 13.52 -22.74
CA TYR A 44 -6.17 12.45 -23.55
C TYR A 44 -5.24 11.89 -24.62
N GLU A 45 -4.01 12.40 -24.71
CA GLU A 45 -3.04 11.99 -25.72
C GLU A 45 -2.31 10.72 -25.31
N SER A 46 -2.03 9.85 -26.29
CA SER A 46 -1.17 8.68 -26.07
C SER A 46 0.28 9.10 -25.92
N THR A 47 1.06 8.30 -25.20
CA THR A 47 2.49 8.55 -24.97
C THR A 47 3.35 7.57 -25.75
N ASP A 48 4.50 8.02 -26.22
CA ASP A 48 5.50 7.18 -26.88
C ASP A 48 6.92 7.50 -26.36
N THR A 49 7.95 6.91 -26.97
CA THR A 49 9.35 7.12 -26.58
C THR A 49 9.85 8.56 -26.81
N LYS A 50 9.14 9.36 -27.62
CA LYS A 50 9.45 10.77 -27.90
C LYS A 50 8.72 11.72 -26.95
N SER A 51 7.66 11.27 -26.26
CA SER A 51 6.92 12.05 -25.27
C SER A 51 7.83 12.76 -24.28
N THR A 52 7.50 14.00 -23.96
CA THR A 52 8.22 14.83 -22.99
C THR A 52 7.98 14.33 -21.56
N VAL A 53 8.77 14.82 -20.60
CA VAL A 53 8.55 14.50 -19.17
C VAL A 53 7.14 14.89 -18.73
N GLU A 54 6.68 16.07 -19.15
CA GLU A 54 5.34 16.59 -18.87
C GLU A 54 4.23 15.66 -19.38
N HIS A 55 4.35 15.16 -20.61
CA HIS A 55 3.38 14.23 -21.19
C HIS A 55 3.33 12.90 -20.40
N LEU A 56 4.49 12.35 -20.04
CA LEU A 56 4.57 11.11 -19.26
C LEU A 56 4.02 11.29 -17.83
N VAL A 57 4.35 12.41 -17.15
CA VAL A 57 3.80 12.73 -15.82
C VAL A 57 2.29 12.92 -15.89
N THR A 58 1.79 13.56 -16.95
CA THR A 58 0.35 13.73 -17.20
C THR A 58 -0.35 12.38 -17.34
N ARG A 59 0.25 11.41 -18.05
CA ARG A 59 -0.30 10.06 -18.16
C ARG A 59 -0.40 9.37 -16.80
N VAL A 60 0.66 9.46 -15.97
CA VAL A 60 0.66 8.93 -14.60
C VAL A 60 -0.40 9.60 -13.72
N ALA A 61 -0.52 10.92 -13.81
CA ALA A 61 -1.51 11.70 -13.07
C ALA A 61 -2.94 11.30 -13.44
N ARG A 62 -3.24 11.17 -14.73
CA ARG A 62 -4.53 10.68 -15.21
C ARG A 62 -4.83 9.27 -14.71
N ALA A 63 -3.91 8.33 -14.88
CA ALA A 63 -4.09 6.95 -14.43
C ALA A 63 -4.39 6.90 -12.92
N THR A 64 -3.64 7.65 -12.12
CA THR A 64 -3.89 7.79 -10.69
C THR A 64 -5.32 8.24 -10.41
N VAL A 65 -5.78 9.32 -11.05
CA VAL A 65 -7.14 9.85 -10.86
C VAL A 65 -8.19 8.81 -11.23
N SER A 66 -8.00 8.08 -12.32
CA SER A 66 -8.89 6.97 -12.72
C SER A 66 -8.95 5.88 -11.66
N TYR A 67 -7.80 5.46 -11.13
CA TYR A 67 -7.70 4.28 -10.27
C TYR A 67 -8.07 4.54 -8.81
N ILE A 68 -8.16 5.79 -8.35
CA ILE A 68 -8.54 6.11 -6.95
C ILE A 68 -9.81 5.36 -6.55
N ASN A 69 -10.82 5.39 -7.42
CA ASN A 69 -12.14 4.84 -7.12
C ASN A 69 -12.28 3.35 -7.46
N TYR A 70 -11.26 2.71 -8.03
CA TYR A 70 -11.32 1.28 -8.35
C TYR A 70 -11.26 0.46 -7.06
N ASP A 71 -12.34 -0.21 -6.69
CA ASP A 71 -12.38 -1.05 -5.50
C ASP A 71 -12.55 -2.54 -5.83
N ASP A 72 -12.57 -2.88 -7.12
CA ASP A 72 -12.79 -4.23 -7.67
C ASP A 72 -11.55 -5.13 -7.58
N GLY A 73 -10.35 -4.54 -7.55
CA GLY A 73 -9.09 -5.27 -7.53
C GLY A 73 -8.41 -5.37 -8.90
N ASP A 74 -8.98 -4.78 -9.95
CA ASP A 74 -8.52 -4.91 -11.34
C ASP A 74 -7.47 -3.85 -11.73
N THR A 75 -6.80 -3.25 -10.74
CA THR A 75 -5.81 -2.18 -10.96
C THR A 75 -4.64 -2.66 -11.83
N ILE A 76 -4.27 -3.94 -11.76
CA ILE A 76 -3.19 -4.48 -12.61
C ILE A 76 -3.60 -4.52 -14.09
N GLN A 77 -4.82 -4.96 -14.40
CA GLN A 77 -5.31 -4.99 -15.78
C GLN A 77 -5.42 -3.57 -16.35
N ALA A 78 -6.01 -2.65 -15.58
CA ALA A 78 -6.11 -1.25 -15.98
C ALA A 78 -4.73 -0.62 -16.21
N PHE A 79 -3.74 -0.94 -15.38
CA PHE A 79 -2.36 -0.52 -15.57
C PHE A 79 -1.78 -1.08 -16.89
N GLN A 80 -1.97 -2.36 -17.17
CA GLN A 80 -1.43 -3.00 -18.37
C GLN A 80 -2.02 -2.36 -19.65
N GLU A 81 -3.32 -2.09 -19.65
CA GLU A 81 -4.02 -1.40 -20.76
C GLU A 81 -3.57 0.05 -20.90
N ASP A 82 -3.52 0.82 -19.80
CA ASP A 82 -3.20 2.25 -19.87
C ASP A 82 -1.73 2.54 -20.22
N PHE A 83 -0.83 1.62 -19.89
CA PHE A 83 0.60 1.80 -20.12
C PHE A 83 1.13 0.85 -21.20
N GLU A 84 0.25 0.26 -22.01
CA GLU A 84 0.64 -0.56 -23.15
C GLU A 84 1.68 0.17 -24.02
N GLY A 85 2.76 -0.54 -24.38
CA GLY A 85 3.86 0.01 -25.18
C GLY A 85 4.86 0.89 -24.40
N TRP A 86 4.67 1.11 -23.09
CA TRP A 86 5.67 1.81 -22.29
C TRP A 86 6.94 1.00 -22.12
N THR A 87 8.08 1.65 -22.37
CA THR A 87 9.39 1.04 -22.21
C THR A 87 10.05 1.43 -20.88
N ILE A 88 11.17 0.78 -20.56
CA ILE A 88 11.95 1.12 -19.37
C ILE A 88 12.46 2.57 -19.43
N GLU A 89 12.83 3.07 -20.62
CA GLU A 89 13.31 4.44 -20.84
C GLU A 89 12.23 5.46 -20.51
N MET A 90 10.97 5.18 -20.87
CA MET A 90 9.84 6.06 -20.55
C MET A 90 9.64 6.15 -19.03
N PHE A 91 9.69 5.03 -18.31
CA PHE A 91 9.66 5.07 -16.85
C PHE A 91 10.89 5.78 -16.28
N GLU A 92 12.09 5.55 -16.81
CA GLU A 92 13.32 6.22 -16.34
C GLU A 92 13.33 7.74 -16.56
N LYS A 93 12.62 8.22 -17.58
CA LYS A 93 12.44 9.65 -17.88
C LYS A 93 11.58 10.37 -16.86
N LEU A 94 10.71 9.65 -16.13
CA LEU A 94 9.90 10.24 -15.06
C LEU A 94 10.79 10.75 -13.90
N PRO A 95 10.43 11.89 -13.28
CA PRO A 95 11.03 12.34 -12.03
C PRO A 95 11.02 11.23 -10.98
N SER A 96 12.04 11.20 -10.13
CA SER A 96 12.21 10.11 -9.15
C SER A 96 11.01 10.02 -8.19
N GLU A 97 10.48 11.18 -7.82
CA GLU A 97 9.32 11.40 -6.97
C GLU A 97 8.05 10.87 -7.63
N ALA A 98 7.86 11.16 -8.92
CA ALA A 98 6.72 10.66 -9.70
C ALA A 98 6.73 9.13 -9.80
N ARG A 99 7.90 8.54 -10.08
CA ARG A 99 8.05 7.08 -10.11
C ARG A 99 7.78 6.43 -8.77
N LYS A 100 8.38 6.98 -7.70
CA LYS A 100 8.22 6.45 -6.35
C LYS A 100 6.75 6.50 -5.94
N TYR A 101 6.14 7.67 -6.12
CA TYR A 101 4.72 7.88 -5.88
C TYR A 101 3.88 6.85 -6.64
N PHE A 102 4.08 6.71 -7.95
CA PHE A 102 3.23 5.86 -8.76
C PHE A 102 3.36 4.38 -8.36
N ARG A 103 4.58 3.92 -8.10
CA ARG A 103 4.84 2.56 -7.63
C ARG A 103 4.23 2.30 -6.24
N ASP A 104 4.28 3.27 -5.34
CA ASP A 104 3.68 3.15 -4.00
C ASP A 104 2.15 3.22 -4.07
N PHE A 105 1.59 4.04 -4.95
CA PHE A 105 0.15 4.10 -5.24
C PHE A 105 -0.37 2.77 -5.77
N ILE A 106 0.23 2.22 -6.82
CA ILE A 106 -0.15 0.92 -7.39
C ILE A 106 -0.03 -0.20 -6.35
N ARG A 107 1.01 -0.15 -5.51
CA ARG A 107 1.18 -1.08 -4.39
C ARG A 107 0.06 -0.95 -3.36
N ALA A 108 -0.33 0.26 -2.98
CA ALA A 108 -1.46 0.50 -2.07
C ALA A 108 -2.81 0.06 -2.65
N LYS A 109 -2.93 -0.04 -3.98
CA LYS A 109 -4.08 -0.66 -4.65
C LYS A 109 -4.09 -2.20 -4.58
N GLY A 110 -3.07 -2.83 -4.00
CA GLY A 110 -2.99 -4.28 -3.82
C GLY A 110 -2.18 -5.02 -4.88
N VAL A 111 -1.49 -4.30 -5.78
CA VAL A 111 -0.67 -4.89 -6.84
C VAL A 111 0.76 -5.12 -6.35
N TYR A 112 1.30 -6.32 -6.59
CA TYR A 112 2.68 -6.63 -6.22
C TYR A 112 3.66 -5.97 -7.20
N THR A 113 4.37 -4.95 -6.74
CA THR A 113 5.37 -4.21 -7.53
C THR A 113 6.81 -4.67 -7.28
N GLY A 114 7.00 -5.89 -6.77
CA GLY A 114 8.32 -6.39 -6.39
C GLY A 114 8.78 -5.94 -5.00
N PRO A 115 10.04 -6.26 -4.63
CA PRO A 115 10.57 -6.05 -3.29
C PRO A 115 10.71 -4.56 -2.92
N LYS A 116 10.89 -4.28 -1.63
CA LYS A 116 11.07 -2.91 -1.10
C LYS A 116 12.28 -2.20 -1.74
N ARG A 117 13.37 -2.94 -2.00
CA ARG A 117 14.59 -2.45 -2.63
C ARG A 117 14.61 -2.82 -4.12
N GLY A 118 15.13 -1.93 -4.97
CA GLY A 118 15.29 -2.19 -6.40
C GLY A 118 15.11 -0.95 -7.26
N LYS A 119 15.37 -1.09 -8.57
CA LYS A 119 15.15 -0.01 -9.54
C LYS A 119 13.66 0.12 -9.82
N ILE A 120 13.07 1.24 -9.42
CA ILE A 120 11.62 1.51 -9.52
C ILE A 120 11.11 1.36 -10.96
N SER A 121 11.85 1.85 -11.94
CA SER A 121 11.46 1.73 -13.35
C SER A 121 11.34 0.27 -13.80
N LYS A 122 12.22 -0.62 -13.31
CA LYS A 122 12.11 -2.06 -13.58
C LYS A 122 10.91 -2.68 -12.87
N GLN A 123 10.65 -2.27 -11.64
CA GLN A 123 9.48 -2.72 -10.88
C GLN A 123 8.17 -2.39 -11.60
N LEU A 124 8.04 -1.17 -12.12
CA LEU A 124 6.87 -0.75 -12.90
C LEU A 124 6.79 -1.47 -14.24
N LEU A 125 7.91 -1.66 -14.94
CA LEU A 125 7.94 -2.41 -16.20
C LEU A 125 7.50 -3.87 -16.02
N ASN A 126 7.96 -4.53 -14.96
CA ASN A 126 7.63 -5.93 -14.70
C ASN A 126 6.13 -6.16 -14.41
N LEU A 127 5.34 -5.10 -14.19
CA LEU A 127 3.89 -5.22 -14.04
C LEU A 127 3.20 -5.67 -15.33
N PHE A 128 3.80 -5.45 -16.50
CA PHE A 128 3.27 -5.97 -17.76
C PHE A 128 3.30 -7.50 -17.84
N GLU A 129 4.21 -8.13 -17.12
CA GLU A 129 4.38 -9.59 -17.09
C GLU A 129 3.62 -10.25 -15.93
N LEU A 130 2.95 -9.44 -15.10
CA LEU A 130 2.26 -9.93 -13.91
C LEU A 130 0.94 -10.58 -14.30
N ASP A 131 0.81 -11.87 -14.01
CA ASP A 131 -0.44 -12.62 -14.15
C ASP A 131 -1.40 -12.28 -13.00
N PRO A 132 -2.59 -11.69 -13.26
CA PRO A 132 -3.58 -11.39 -12.23
C PRO A 132 -4.07 -12.62 -11.47
N ASP A 133 -4.07 -13.79 -12.10
CA ASP A 133 -4.53 -15.05 -11.52
C ASP A 133 -3.42 -15.79 -10.76
N ASN A 134 -2.15 -15.49 -11.07
CA ASN A 134 -0.97 -16.12 -10.47
C ASN A 134 0.01 -15.10 -9.89
N LEU A 135 -0.46 -14.35 -8.90
CA LEU A 135 0.35 -13.32 -8.25
C LEU A 135 1.53 -13.92 -7.45
N PRO A 136 2.74 -13.33 -7.54
CA PRO A 136 3.87 -13.72 -6.73
C PRO A 136 3.59 -13.64 -5.23
N LYS A 137 4.36 -14.40 -4.44
CA LYS A 137 4.30 -14.31 -2.99
C LYS A 137 4.84 -12.96 -2.53
N TRP A 138 4.10 -12.33 -1.63
CA TRP A 138 4.51 -11.10 -0.97
C TRP A 138 5.56 -11.42 0.09
N ASP A 139 6.55 -10.53 0.19
CA ASP A 139 7.39 -10.42 1.38
C ASP A 139 6.50 -9.97 2.56
N GLU A 140 6.50 -10.72 3.66
CA GLU A 140 5.59 -10.48 4.79
C GLU A 140 5.89 -9.15 5.50
N ASP A 141 7.15 -8.76 5.62
CA ASP A 141 7.54 -7.49 6.25
C ASP A 141 7.04 -6.31 5.43
N LEU A 142 7.26 -6.35 4.11
CA LEU A 142 6.69 -5.37 3.19
C LEU A 142 5.16 -5.36 3.26
N LEU A 143 4.52 -6.52 3.30
CA LEU A 143 3.07 -6.63 3.34
C LEU A 143 2.48 -5.99 4.61
N ARG A 144 3.18 -6.09 5.75
CA ARG A 144 2.76 -5.48 7.03
C ARG A 144 2.87 -3.96 7.04
N GLU A 145 3.85 -3.41 6.34
CA GLU A 145 4.11 -1.96 6.31
C GLU A 145 3.15 -1.18 5.39
N ILE A 146 2.52 -1.85 4.41
CA ILE A 146 1.70 -1.17 3.40
C ILE A 146 0.34 -0.78 3.98
N GLU A 147 -0.02 0.49 3.82
CA GLU A 147 -1.39 0.95 3.98
C GLU A 147 -2.16 0.75 2.66
N PHE A 148 -2.99 -0.29 2.59
CA PHE A 148 -3.79 -0.54 1.40
C PHE A 148 -5.02 0.37 1.36
N THR A 149 -5.26 0.98 0.20
CA THR A 149 -6.49 1.73 -0.06
C THR A 149 -7.59 0.85 -0.67
N CYS A 150 -7.24 -0.33 -1.21
CA CYS A 150 -8.19 -1.31 -1.72
C CYS A 150 -8.36 -2.49 -0.75
N THR A 151 -9.43 -2.45 0.05
CA THR A 151 -9.75 -3.49 1.06
C THR A 151 -10.29 -4.78 0.45
N LYS A 152 -10.70 -4.79 -0.82
CA LYS A 152 -11.11 -6.02 -1.53
C LYS A 152 -9.94 -6.78 -2.15
N SER A 153 -8.75 -6.17 -2.22
CA SER A 153 -7.57 -6.79 -2.83
C SER A 153 -7.15 -8.08 -2.12
N GLN A 154 -6.58 -9.03 -2.87
CA GLN A 154 -6.01 -10.24 -2.29
C GLN A 154 -4.86 -9.92 -1.32
N ALA A 155 -4.06 -8.90 -1.63
CA ALA A 155 -2.95 -8.45 -0.78
C ALA A 155 -3.45 -7.97 0.59
N TYR A 156 -4.51 -7.15 0.64
CA TYR A 156 -5.11 -6.72 1.90
C TYR A 156 -5.60 -7.90 2.73
N ARG A 157 -6.33 -8.85 2.12
CA ARG A 157 -6.78 -10.07 2.83
C ARG A 157 -5.62 -10.85 3.44
N LYS A 158 -4.53 -11.06 2.68
CA LYS A 158 -3.30 -11.70 3.18
C LYS A 158 -2.68 -10.93 4.34
N GLN A 159 -2.62 -9.60 4.29
CA GLN A 159 -2.11 -8.77 5.39
C GLN A 159 -2.94 -8.98 6.67
N GLN A 160 -4.28 -8.95 6.57
CA GLN A 160 -5.16 -9.16 7.72
C GLN A 160 -5.01 -10.56 8.33
N GLU A 161 -4.83 -11.59 7.50
CA GLU A 161 -4.54 -12.95 7.98
C GLU A 161 -3.22 -13.04 8.76
N LEU A 162 -2.16 -12.37 8.28
CA LEU A 162 -0.86 -12.32 8.96
C LEU A 162 -0.96 -11.62 10.32
N LEU A 163 -1.57 -10.43 10.36
CA LEU A 163 -1.77 -9.68 11.60
C LEU A 163 -2.62 -10.46 12.63
N SER A 164 -3.62 -11.21 12.15
CA SER A 164 -4.46 -12.06 12.98
C SER A 164 -3.73 -13.30 13.51
N LYS A 165 -2.77 -13.86 12.77
CA LYS A 165 -1.95 -15.00 13.22
C LYS A 165 -1.00 -14.55 14.33
N ASP A 166 -0.38 -13.39 14.20
CA ASP A 166 0.55 -12.86 15.19
C ASP A 166 -0.15 -12.50 16.51
N SER A 167 -1.36 -11.95 16.42
CA SER A 167 -2.17 -11.66 17.61
C SER A 167 -2.48 -12.94 18.38
N ARG A 168 -2.75 -14.04 17.66
CA ARG A 168 -3.03 -15.36 18.27
C ARG A 168 -1.77 -16.04 18.82
N SER A 169 -0.62 -15.91 18.17
CA SER A 169 0.64 -16.44 18.70
C SER A 169 1.06 -15.72 19.98
N ASN A 170 0.94 -14.38 20.01
CA ASN A 170 1.21 -13.57 21.20
C ASN A 170 0.29 -13.95 22.38
N GLN A 171 -1.01 -14.17 22.14
CA GLN A 171 -1.94 -14.61 23.18
C GLN A 171 -1.57 -16.01 23.75
N LYS A 172 -1.19 -16.96 22.89
CA LYS A 172 -0.76 -18.29 23.34
C LYS A 172 0.53 -18.23 24.15
N GLN A 173 1.48 -17.38 23.77
CA GLN A 173 2.75 -17.21 24.48
C GLN A 173 2.53 -16.57 25.86
N SER A 174 1.66 -15.56 25.96
CA SER A 174 1.27 -14.96 27.25
C SER A 174 0.55 -15.96 28.16
N GLN A 175 -0.37 -16.79 27.62
CA GLN A 175 -1.04 -17.83 28.41
C GLN A 175 -0.07 -18.92 28.89
N ALA A 176 0.89 -19.32 28.06
CA ALA A 176 1.93 -20.28 28.46
C ALA A 176 2.84 -19.71 29.56
N GLN A 177 3.22 -18.44 29.51
CA GLN A 177 3.99 -17.78 30.57
C GLN A 177 3.19 -17.69 31.88
N THR A 178 1.90 -17.36 31.82
CA THR A 178 1.03 -17.35 33.01
C THR A 178 0.90 -18.75 33.62
N LEU A 179 0.74 -19.79 32.79
CA LEU A 179 0.65 -21.18 33.26
C LEU A 179 1.98 -21.68 33.86
N GLN A 180 3.12 -21.30 33.29
CA GLN A 180 4.43 -21.63 33.87
C GLN A 180 4.65 -20.93 35.22
N PHE A 181 4.18 -19.68 35.35
CA PHE A 181 4.24 -18.96 36.61
C PHE A 181 3.32 -19.61 37.66
N THR A 182 2.08 -19.99 37.34
CA THR A 182 1.19 -20.63 38.33
C THR A 182 1.64 -22.04 38.71
N THR A 183 2.29 -22.77 37.80
CA THR A 183 2.80 -24.13 38.10
C THR A 183 4.02 -24.09 39.04
N SER A 184 4.85 -23.04 38.97
CA SER A 184 6.01 -22.91 39.87
C SER A 184 5.66 -22.51 41.30
N TYR A 185 4.51 -21.87 41.55
CA TYR A 185 4.03 -21.59 42.92
C TYR A 185 3.35 -22.78 43.61
N HIS A 186 2.92 -23.80 42.87
CA HIS A 186 2.20 -24.95 43.45
C HIS A 186 3.08 -26.16 43.77
N ALA A 187 4.39 -26.07 43.52
CA ALA A 187 5.38 -27.07 43.91
C ALA A 187 6.19 -26.62 45.15
N GLN A 188 5.51 -26.18 46.21
CA GLN A 188 6.14 -26.16 47.55
C GLN A 188 5.75 -27.45 48.30
N PRO A 189 6.71 -28.23 48.83
CA PRO A 189 6.39 -29.38 49.66
C PRO A 189 5.71 -28.90 50.95
N SER A 190 4.51 -29.42 51.21
CA SER A 190 3.78 -29.21 52.46
C SER A 190 4.64 -29.66 53.64
N MET A 191 5.07 -28.72 54.48
CA MET A 191 5.66 -29.03 55.77
C MET A 191 4.59 -29.71 56.66
N PRO A 192 4.95 -30.74 57.45
CA PRO A 192 4.02 -31.39 58.36
C PRO A 192 3.71 -30.45 59.54
N ASN A 193 2.41 -30.26 59.82
CA ASN A 193 1.95 -29.53 61.01
C ASN A 193 2.34 -30.29 62.28
N GLU A 194 3.16 -29.69 63.14
CA GLU A 194 3.33 -30.18 64.52
C GLU A 194 2.10 -29.85 65.38
N PRO A 195 1.58 -30.81 66.17
CA PRO A 195 0.52 -30.55 67.12
C PRO A 195 1.07 -29.90 68.40
N ILE A 196 0.47 -28.77 68.79
CA ILE A 196 0.71 -28.14 70.09
C ILE A 196 0.11 -29.03 71.19
N HIS A 197 0.95 -29.74 71.94
CA HIS A 197 0.52 -30.52 73.10
C HIS A 197 0.50 -29.60 74.33
N ASN A 198 -0.71 -29.22 74.74
CA ASN A 198 -0.98 -28.58 76.02
C ASN A 198 -0.78 -29.62 77.14
N SER A 199 0.24 -29.47 77.99
CA SER A 199 0.39 -30.28 79.20
C SER A 199 -0.27 -29.59 80.39
N SER A 200 -1.41 -30.13 80.78
CA SER A 200 -1.96 -29.98 82.12
C SER A 200 -1.09 -30.74 83.11
N HIS A 201 -0.70 -30.13 84.23
CA HIS A 201 -0.35 -30.84 85.46
C HIS A 201 -0.98 -30.10 86.64
N SER A 202 -2.07 -30.68 87.14
CA SER A 202 -2.58 -30.51 88.50
C SER A 202 -2.00 -31.63 89.37
N ALA A 203 -1.52 -31.32 90.57
CA ALA A 203 -1.95 -31.92 91.86
C ALA A 203 -0.89 -31.89 92.98
N ASN A 204 -1.36 -31.41 94.15
CA ASN A 204 -1.12 -31.84 95.55
C ASN A 204 0.31 -31.68 96.13
N PHE A 205 0.55 -31.16 97.34
CA PHE A 205 -0.16 -31.29 98.64
C PHE A 205 -0.26 -29.95 99.40
#